data_AF-A0A1F8H3Z1-F1
#
_entry.id   AF-A0A1F8H3Z1-F1
#
_cell.length_a   1.000
_cell.length_b   1.000
_cell.length_c   1.000
_cell.angle_alpha   90.00
_cell.angle_beta   90.00
_cell.angle_gamma   90.00
#
_symmetry.space_group_name_H-M   'P 1'
#
loop_
_entity.id
_entity.type
_entity.pdbx_description
1 polymer ?
#
loop_
_entity_poly.entity_id
_entity_poly.type
_entity_poly.pdbx_seq_one_letter_code
_entity_poly.pdbx_strand_id
1 'polypeptide(L)'
;MFMNQEVLNVNDYFRSSDLCLVTVLSLFFPIESIDKQPSGKAFLLFRKNNEGFEDILKKYWARQLSIEPQQFFSQLKIIKARIYSEE
;
A
#
# COMPACT_ATOMS: atom_id res chain seq x y z
N MET A 1 -13.14 27.96 -5.09
CA MET A 1 -11.78 27.38 -5.10
C MET A 1 -11.96 25.90 -5.41
N PHE A 2 -11.88 25.53 -6.69
CA PHE A 2 -12.09 24.14 -7.10
C PHE A 2 -10.84 23.34 -6.73
N MET A 3 -10.98 22.41 -5.79
CA MET A 3 -9.97 21.40 -5.50
C MET A 3 -9.75 20.61 -6.78
N ASN A 4 -8.59 20.79 -7.40
CA ASN A 4 -8.10 19.91 -8.44
C ASN A 4 -7.96 18.52 -7.82
N GLN A 5 -8.95 17.64 -8.03
CA GLN A 5 -8.69 16.21 -7.98
C GLN A 5 -7.66 15.95 -9.08
N GLU A 6 -6.40 15.78 -8.70
CA GLU A 6 -5.43 15.16 -9.58
C GLU A 6 -6.05 13.86 -10.06
N VAL A 7 -6.34 13.79 -11.36
CA VAL A 7 -6.78 12.57 -12.01
C VAL A 7 -5.59 11.62 -11.90
N LEU A 8 -5.57 10.80 -10.84
CA LEU A 8 -4.55 9.78 -10.62
C LEU A 8 -4.57 8.88 -11.84
N ASN A 9 -3.52 8.95 -12.67
CA ASN A 9 -3.37 8.04 -13.78
C ASN A 9 -3.16 6.65 -13.19
N VAL A 10 -4.16 5.77 -13.36
CA VAL A 10 -4.17 4.41 -12.78
C VAL A 10 -2.93 3.60 -13.21
N ASN A 11 -2.29 3.97 -14.32
CA ASN A 11 -1.04 3.31 -14.74
C ASN A 11 0.14 3.61 -13.81
N ASP A 12 0.20 4.80 -13.18
CA ASP A 12 1.33 5.22 -12.35
C ASP A 12 1.30 4.62 -10.94
N TYR A 13 0.14 4.07 -10.54
CA TYR A 13 -0.08 3.53 -9.21
C TYR A 13 -0.29 2.02 -9.24
N PHE A 14 0.33 1.35 -8.28
CA PHE A 14 0.01 -0.02 -7.92
C PHE A 14 -1.06 0.02 -6.84
N ARG A 15 -2.14 -0.72 -7.05
CA ARG A 15 -3.28 -0.77 -6.14
C ARG A 15 -3.47 -2.21 -5.67
N SER A 16 -3.52 -2.42 -4.36
CA SER A 16 -3.80 -3.74 -3.79
C SER A 16 -4.67 -3.65 -2.54
N SER A 17 -5.49 -4.67 -2.35
CA SER A 17 -6.27 -4.91 -1.12
C SER A 17 -5.72 -6.08 -0.30
N ASP A 18 -4.66 -6.75 -0.78
CA ASP A 18 -4.03 -7.85 -0.04
C ASP A 18 -3.27 -7.28 1.16
N LEU A 19 -3.76 -7.57 2.37
CA LEU A 19 -3.27 -6.95 3.59
C LEU A 19 -1.80 -7.28 3.88
N CYS A 20 -1.33 -8.47 3.52
CA CYS A 20 0.05 -8.88 3.75
C CYS A 20 0.98 -8.17 2.77
N LEU A 21 0.63 -8.15 1.49
CA LEU A 21 1.40 -7.46 0.45
C LEU A 21 1.47 -5.96 0.72
N VAL A 22 0.36 -5.30 1.03
CA VAL A 22 0.37 -3.86 1.33
C VAL A 22 1.16 -3.56 2.60
N THR A 23 1.16 -4.47 3.59
CA THR A 23 2.03 -4.35 4.76
C THR A 23 3.49 -4.37 4.37
N VAL A 24 3.92 -5.37 3.59
CA VAL A 24 5.29 -5.47 3.08
C VAL A 24 5.66 -4.21 2.29
N LEU A 25 4.86 -3.81 1.31
CA LEU A 25 5.16 -2.65 0.47
C LEU A 25 5.28 -1.37 1.29
N SER A 26 4.44 -1.20 2.32
CA SER A 26 4.46 -0.02 3.19
C SER A 26 5.68 0.08 4.11
N LEU A 27 6.48 -0.98 4.23
CA LEU A 27 7.78 -0.93 4.91
C LEU A 27 8.85 -0.23 4.08
N PHE A 28 8.69 -0.21 2.75
CA PHE A 28 9.68 0.30 1.80
C PHE A 28 9.19 1.56 1.07
N PHE A 29 7.88 1.70 0.89
CA PHE A 29 7.28 2.74 0.08
C PHE A 29 6.13 3.42 0.84
N PRO A 30 5.99 4.75 0.72
CA PRO A 30 4.85 5.43 1.32
C PRO A 30 3.53 4.98 0.68
N ILE A 31 2.48 4.91 1.50
CA ILE A 31 1.11 4.76 1.03
C ILE A 31 0.65 6.14 0.55
N GLU A 32 0.30 6.26 -0.73
CA GLU A 32 -0.10 7.52 -1.35
C GLU A 32 -1.56 7.84 -1.07
N SER A 33 -2.41 6.81 -1.08
CA SER A 33 -3.85 6.96 -0.83
C SER A 33 -4.46 5.64 -0.35
N ILE A 34 -5.59 5.75 0.36
CA ILE A 34 -6.44 4.63 0.74
C ILE A 34 -7.81 4.86 0.10
N ASP A 35 -8.14 4.04 -0.89
CA ASP A 35 -9.42 4.04 -1.57
C ASP A 35 -10.38 3.07 -0.87
N LYS A 36 -11.24 3.62 0.00
CA LYS A 36 -12.29 2.89 0.73
C LYS A 36 -13.54 2.77 -0.14
N GLN A 37 -13.92 1.54 -0.46
CA GLN A 37 -15.14 1.27 -1.21
C GLN A 37 -16.36 1.14 -0.27
N PRO A 38 -17.57 1.45 -0.75
CA PRO A 38 -18.82 1.27 0.02
C PRO A 38 -19.05 -0.16 0.52
N SER A 39 -18.43 -1.15 -0.13
CA SER A 39 -18.45 -2.56 0.28
C SER A 39 -17.62 -2.88 1.53
N GLY A 40 -16.95 -1.88 2.11
CA GLY A 40 -16.00 -2.03 3.22
C GLY A 40 -14.60 -2.49 2.78
N LYS A 41 -14.38 -2.72 1.48
CA LYS A 41 -13.05 -3.06 0.95
C LYS A 41 -12.20 -1.81 0.82
N ALA A 42 -10.99 -1.83 1.37
CA ALA A 42 -10.00 -0.77 1.19
C ALA A 42 -8.89 -1.22 0.24
N PHE A 43 -8.48 -0.33 -0.64
CA PHE A 43 -7.33 -0.52 -1.52
C PHE A 43 -6.27 0.53 -1.20
N LEU A 44 -5.02 0.08 -1.04
CA LEU A 44 -3.89 0.96 -0.79
C LEU A 44 -3.15 1.20 -2.11
N LEU A 45 -2.84 2.46 -2.36
CA LEU A 45 -2.16 2.91 -3.57
C LEU A 45 -0.70 3.24 -3.26
N PHE A 46 0.19 2.76 -4.12
CA PHE A 46 1.63 3.00 -4.08
C PHE A 46 2.10 3.49 -5.45
N ARG A 47 3.07 4.42 -5.50
CA ARG A 47 3.69 4.86 -6.75
C ARG A 47 4.57 3.75 -7.34
N LYS A 48 4.30 3.32 -8.58
CA LYS A 48 5.11 2.30 -9.28
C LYS A 48 6.50 2.79 -9.68
N ASN A 49 6.64 4.10 -9.91
CA ASN A 49 7.89 4.70 -10.33
C ASN A 49 8.89 4.92 -9.17
N ASN A 50 8.54 4.54 -7.94
CA ASN A 50 9.49 4.52 -6.84
C ASN A 50 10.61 3.52 -7.13
N GLU A 51 11.86 3.96 -6.93
CA GLU A 51 13.04 3.12 -7.13
C GLU A 51 12.95 1.84 -6.28
N GLY A 52 13.19 0.69 -6.90
CA GLY A 52 13.13 -0.62 -6.22
C GLY A 52 11.72 -1.19 -6.00
N PHE A 53 10.64 -0.50 -6.40
CA PHE A 53 9.27 -1.00 -6.24
C PHE A 53 9.04 -2.37 -6.89
N GLU A 54 9.37 -2.47 -8.17
CA GLU A 54 9.22 -3.71 -8.95
C GLU A 54 10.08 -4.85 -8.39
N ASP A 55 11.26 -4.54 -7.85
CA ASP A 55 12.16 -5.55 -7.28
C ASP A 55 11.62 -6.13 -5.97
N ILE A 56 11.06 -5.29 -5.09
CA ILE A 56 10.39 -5.75 -3.87
C ILE A 56 9.17 -6.60 -4.23
N LEU A 57 8.36 -6.16 -5.20
CA LEU A 57 7.18 -6.89 -5.65
C LEU A 57 7.56 -8.27 -6.21
N LYS A 58 8.59 -8.34 -7.06
CA LYS A 58 9.11 -9.61 -7.60
C LYS A 58 9.62 -10.53 -6.48
N LYS A 59 10.43 -10.00 -5.54
CA LYS A 59 10.95 -10.80 -4.41
C LYS A 59 9.85 -11.33 -3.51
N TYR A 60 8.77 -10.56 -3.30
CA TYR A 60 7.60 -11.01 -2.54
C TYR A 60 6.99 -12.26 -3.17
N TRP A 61 6.67 -12.20 -4.47
CA TRP A 61 6.06 -13.32 -5.18
C TRP A 61 7.01 -14.50 -5.36
N ALA A 62 8.32 -14.25 -5.49
CA ALA A 62 9.35 -15.27 -5.55
C ALA A 62 9.69 -15.91 -4.19
N ARG A 63 9.06 -15.46 -3.09
CA ARG A 63 9.34 -15.91 -1.71
C ARG A 63 10.80 -15.67 -1.27
N GLN A 64 11.38 -14.56 -1.70
CA GLN A 64 12.78 -14.19 -1.47
C GLN A 64 12.95 -13.04 -0.46
N LEU A 65 11.86 -12.57 0.14
CA LEU A 65 11.92 -11.54 1.18
C LEU A 65 12.15 -12.14 2.56
N SER A 66 13.08 -11.54 3.30
CA SER A 66 13.25 -11.74 4.73
C SER A 66 12.94 -10.42 5.43
N ILE A 67 11.96 -10.44 6.34
CA ILE A 67 11.47 -9.25 7.04
C ILE A 67 11.45 -9.58 8.53
N GLU A 68 11.92 -8.64 9.35
CA GLU A 68 11.89 -8.79 10.80
C GLU A 68 10.41 -8.85 11.29
N PRO A 69 10.02 -9.88 12.07
CA PRO A 69 8.63 -10.07 12.45
C PRO A 69 8.00 -8.89 13.20
N GLN A 70 8.70 -8.26 14.16
CA GLN A 70 8.16 -7.15 14.93
C GLN A 70 7.87 -5.94 14.04
N GLN A 71 8.73 -5.63 13.08
CA GLN A 71 8.56 -4.58 12.09
C GLN A 71 7.33 -4.86 11.22
N PHE A 72 7.18 -6.09 10.72
CA PHE A 72 6.02 -6.49 9.94
C PHE A 72 4.71 -6.31 10.74
N PHE A 73 4.64 -6.85 11.95
CA PHE A 73 3.42 -6.80 12.76
C PHE A 73 3.11 -5.40 13.29
N SER A 74 4.14 -4.58 13.54
CA SER A 74 3.95 -3.17 13.92
C SER A 74 3.34 -2.38 12.76
N GLN A 75 3.87 -2.57 11.56
CA GLN A 75 3.33 -1.91 10.36
C GLN A 75 1.91 -2.39 10.02
N LEU A 76 1.64 -3.67 10.19
CA LEU A 76 0.29 -4.24 10.00
C LEU A 76 -0.74 -3.56 10.90
N LYS A 77 -0.39 -3.31 12.17
CA LYS A 77 -1.27 -2.60 13.11
C LYS A 77 -1.55 -1.16 12.65
N ILE A 78 -0.52 -0.45 12.18
CA ILE A 78 -0.64 0.91 11.66
C ILE A 78 -1.56 0.94 10.43
N ILE A 79 -1.39 0.02 9.48
CA ILE A 79 -2.25 -0.04 8.28
C ILE A 79 -3.69 -0.32 8.66
N LYS A 80 -3.94 -1.31 9.55
CA LYS A 80 -5.30 -1.59 10.02
C LYS A 80 -5.92 -0.36 10.67
N ALA A 81 -5.19 0.33 11.54
CA ALA A 81 -5.69 1.55 12.16
C ALA A 81 -6.09 2.61 11.13
N ARG A 82 -5.32 2.80 10.05
CA ARG A 82 -5.66 3.74 8.96
C ARG A 82 -6.86 3.30 8.12
N ILE A 83 -7.01 2.00 7.87
CA ILE A 83 -8.17 1.47 7.11
C ILE A 83 -9.46 1.69 7.90
N TYR A 84 -9.44 1.40 9.21
CA TYR A 84 -10.61 1.42 10.07
C TYR A 84 -10.81 2.74 10.82
N SER A 85 -9.88 3.70 10.74
CA SER A 85 -10.14 5.02 11.33
C SER A 85 -11.31 5.66 10.60
N GLU A 86 -12.30 6.03 11.39
CA GLU A 86 -13.38 6.92 10.99
C GLU A 86 -12.76 8.32 10.89
N GLU A 87 -12.32 8.70 9.70
CA GLU A 87 -12.33 10.11 9.32
C GLU A 87 -13.71 10.41 8.69
#